data_AF-A0A397TPV3-F1
#
_entry.id   AF-A0A397TPV3-F1
#
_cell.length_a   1.000
_cell.length_b   1.000
_cell.length_c   1.000
_cell.angle_alpha   90.00
_cell.angle_beta   90.00
_cell.angle_gamma   90.00
#
_symmetry.space_group_name_H-M   'P 1'
#
loop_
_entity.id
_entity.type
_entity.pdbx_description
1 polymer ?
#
loop_
_entity_poly.entity_id
_entity_poly.type
_entity_poly.pdbx_seq_one_letter_code
_entity_poly.pdbx_strand_id
1 'polypeptide(L)'
;MAFLTKPVQSKLYVSSSSTASPKKQVLKEAFYYKADIHLSYFIERSFIQDYLQKGRVVAQSLGEGIDVSNVIALDGSGTLILNLTKDTYKQLGLPGKPAKFGTDRQRFVVQINLLEKSMIPGKKGFERIKWCFDNTLSDPFPFLISYIDSGINFNNMCFMICIVSVV
;
A
#
# COMPACT_ATOMS: atom_id res chain seq x y z
N MET A 1 15.51 -11.20 -0.56
CA MET A 1 14.93 -11.58 -1.86
C MET A 1 13.46 -11.95 -1.64
N ALA A 2 12.53 -11.09 -2.05
CA ALA A 2 11.10 -11.40 -1.95
C ALA A 2 10.74 -12.41 -3.05
N PHE A 3 10.33 -13.60 -2.66
CA PHE A 3 9.84 -14.60 -3.60
C PHE A 3 8.41 -14.22 -3.99
N LEU A 4 8.26 -13.52 -5.12
CA LEU A 4 6.94 -13.37 -5.74
C LEU A 4 6.45 -14.77 -6.10
N THR A 5 5.44 -15.27 -5.38
CA THR A 5 4.78 -16.51 -5.75
C THR A 5 4.04 -16.32 -7.08
N LYS A 6 3.77 -17.42 -7.81
CA LYS A 6 3.11 -17.35 -9.12
C LYS A 6 1.88 -16.43 -9.05
N PRO A 7 1.66 -15.57 -10.08
CA PRO A 7 0.54 -14.65 -10.08
C PRO A 7 -0.75 -15.43 -9.86
N VAL A 8 -1.55 -15.00 -8.88
CA VAL A 8 -2.88 -15.57 -8.69
C VAL A 8 -3.78 -14.89 -9.71
N GLN A 9 -4.07 -15.60 -10.78
CA GLN A 9 -5.00 -15.13 -11.80
C GLN A 9 -6.42 -15.29 -11.27
N SER A 10 -7.01 -14.23 -10.73
CA SER A 10 -8.45 -14.22 -10.45
C SER A 10 -9.16 -13.20 -11.34
N LYS A 11 -10.22 -13.65 -12.02
CA LYS A 11 -11.13 -12.76 -12.74
C LYS A 11 -11.92 -11.94 -11.72
N LEU A 12 -11.46 -10.74 -11.43
CA LEU A 12 -12.26 -9.75 -10.69
C LEU A 12 -13.16 -9.01 -11.67
N TYR A 13 -14.47 -9.25 -11.57
CA TYR A 13 -15.48 -8.45 -12.26
C TYR A 13 -15.74 -7.18 -11.44
N VAL A 14 -15.28 -6.03 -11.93
CA VAL A 14 -15.65 -4.74 -11.36
C VAL A 14 -16.92 -4.25 -12.04
N SER A 15 -18.03 -4.27 -11.32
CA SER A 15 -19.23 -3.55 -11.74
C SER A 15 -19.04 -2.06 -11.44
N SER A 16 -18.68 -1.27 -12.45
CA SER A 16 -18.81 0.18 -12.34
C SER A 16 -20.30 0.54 -12.38
N SER A 17 -20.83 1.01 -11.26
CA SER A 17 -22.14 1.65 -11.19
C SER A 17 -22.06 3.04 -11.82
N SER A 18 -22.00 3.12 -13.15
CA SER A 18 -22.22 4.37 -13.87
C SER A 18 -23.56 4.30 -14.58
N THR A 19 -24.51 5.13 -14.14
CA THR A 19 -25.79 5.41 -14.78
C THR A 19 -25.58 6.15 -16.11
N ALA A 20 -25.07 5.45 -17.13
CA ALA A 20 -25.10 5.87 -18.53
C ALA A 20 -24.68 4.67 -19.40
N SER A 21 -25.67 4.02 -20.04
CA SER A 21 -25.56 3.06 -21.16
C SER A 21 -24.62 1.84 -20.97
N PRO A 22 -25.08 0.59 -21.21
CA PRO A 22 -24.24 -0.60 -21.04
C PRO A 22 -23.22 -0.74 -22.19
N LYS A 23 -22.15 0.05 -22.17
CA LYS A 23 -20.94 -0.26 -22.94
C LYS A 23 -20.20 -1.36 -22.16
N LYS A 24 -20.27 -2.61 -22.66
CA LYS A 24 -19.40 -3.72 -22.25
C LYS A 24 -17.94 -3.29 -22.43
N GLN A 25 -17.35 -2.65 -21.43
CA GLN A 25 -15.91 -2.45 -21.38
C GLN A 25 -15.31 -3.76 -20.87
N VAL A 26 -14.63 -4.46 -21.75
CA VAL A 26 -13.86 -5.66 -21.44
C VAL A 26 -12.77 -5.25 -20.44
N LEU A 27 -12.96 -5.59 -19.17
CA LEU A 27 -11.95 -5.40 -18.14
C LEU A 27 -10.74 -6.26 -18.54
N LYS A 28 -9.60 -5.61 -18.78
CA LYS A 28 -8.31 -6.27 -18.94
C LYS A 28 -8.07 -7.13 -17.69
N GLU A 29 -7.62 -8.37 -17.88
CA GLU A 29 -7.35 -9.27 -16.75
C GLU A 29 -6.41 -8.60 -15.75
N ALA A 30 -6.91 -8.37 -14.53
CA ALA A 30 -6.12 -7.79 -13.45
C ALA A 30 -5.41 -8.94 -12.73
N PHE A 31 -4.08 -8.92 -12.76
CA PHE A 31 -3.26 -9.88 -12.05
C PHE A 31 -2.82 -9.28 -10.73
N TYR A 32 -2.79 -10.11 -9.68
CA TYR A 32 -2.11 -9.79 -8.44
C TYR A 32 -1.16 -10.91 -8.05
N TYR A 33 -0.16 -10.53 -7.28
CA TYR A 33 0.81 -11.40 -6.66
C TYR A 33 0.51 -11.44 -5.16
N LYS A 34 0.64 -12.63 -4.58
CA LYS A 34 0.69 -12.79 -3.12
C LYS A 34 2.13 -13.01 -2.71
N ALA A 35 2.62 -12.22 -1.77
CA ALA A 35 3.99 -12.37 -1.27
C ALA A 35 4.11 -11.85 0.16
N ASP A 36 4.95 -12.51 0.96
CA ASP A 36 5.34 -12.02 2.28
C ASP A 36 6.51 -11.04 2.10
N ILE A 37 6.30 -9.78 2.49
CA ILE A 37 7.23 -8.68 2.20
C ILE A 37 7.50 -7.87 3.47
N HIS A 38 8.79 -7.62 3.73
CA HIS A 38 9.23 -6.67 4.75
C HIS A 38 8.99 -5.22 4.28
N LEU A 39 8.55 -4.34 5.17
CA LEU A 39 8.30 -2.94 4.80
C LEU A 39 9.57 -2.21 4.31
N SER A 40 10.75 -2.64 4.75
CA SER A 40 12.04 -2.14 4.28
C SER A 40 12.26 -2.35 2.79
N TYR A 41 11.63 -3.36 2.17
CA TYR A 41 11.71 -3.59 0.72
C TYR A 41 11.08 -2.44 -0.09
N PHE A 42 9.97 -1.86 0.37
CA PHE A 42 9.29 -0.77 -0.33
C PHE A 42 10.10 0.54 -0.39
N ILE A 43 11.04 0.72 0.55
CA ILE A 43 11.91 1.90 0.61
C ILE A 43 13.26 1.66 -0.08
N GLU A 44 13.51 0.46 -0.61
CA GLU A 44 14.71 0.19 -1.39
C GLU A 44 14.72 1.03 -2.67
N ARG A 45 15.90 1.55 -3.01
CA ARG A 45 16.08 2.35 -4.23
C ARG A 45 15.69 1.57 -5.49
N SER A 46 16.02 0.28 -5.54
CA SER A 46 15.64 -0.63 -6.63
C SER A 46 14.13 -0.67 -6.80
N PHE A 47 13.37 -0.90 -5.72
CA PHE A 47 11.91 -0.94 -5.77
C PHE A 47 11.31 0.37 -6.31
N ILE A 48 11.80 1.50 -5.78
CA ILE A 48 11.31 2.83 -6.21
C ILE A 48 11.61 3.06 -7.70
N GLN A 49 12.83 2.78 -8.15
CA GLN A 49 13.26 3.01 -9.53
C GLN A 49 12.59 2.06 -10.52
N ASP A 50 12.40 0.80 -10.15
CA ASP A 50 11.88 -0.23 -11.04
C ASP A 50 10.35 -0.26 -11.12
N TYR A 51 9.66 0.19 -10.07
CA TYR A 51 8.20 0.09 -10.02
C TYR A 51 7.50 1.43 -9.84
N LEU A 52 7.91 2.26 -8.86
CA LEU A 52 7.19 3.51 -8.57
C LEU A 52 7.49 4.63 -9.58
N GLN A 53 8.69 4.65 -10.17
CA GLN A 53 9.06 5.62 -11.20
C GLN A 53 8.62 5.21 -12.61
N LYS A 54 8.47 3.90 -12.86
CA LYS A 54 8.12 3.33 -14.18
C LYS A 54 6.64 2.99 -14.32
N GLY A 55 5.86 3.05 -13.24
CA GLY A 55 4.47 2.60 -13.27
C GLY A 55 3.70 2.97 -12.00
N ARG A 56 2.74 2.12 -11.66
CA ARG A 56 1.88 2.25 -10.50
C ARG A 56 1.85 0.90 -9.78
N VAL A 57 2.18 0.91 -8.50
CA VAL A 57 2.04 -0.26 -7.63
C VAL A 57 0.87 0.00 -6.70
N VAL A 58 -0.02 -0.97 -6.57
CA VAL A 58 -1.00 -1.00 -5.49
C VAL A 58 -0.73 -2.24 -4.67
N ALA A 59 -0.58 -2.08 -3.36
CA ALA A 59 -0.39 -3.19 -2.45
C ALA A 59 -1.28 -3.04 -1.21
N GLN A 60 -1.76 -4.15 -0.67
CA GLN A 60 -2.50 -4.19 0.59
C GLN A 60 -2.10 -5.42 1.41
N SER A 61 -1.78 -5.22 2.68
CA SER A 61 -1.48 -6.30 3.59
C SER A 61 -2.75 -7.10 3.92
N LEU A 62 -2.62 -8.42 3.97
CA LEU A 62 -3.64 -9.33 4.47
C LEU A 62 -3.50 -9.45 5.99
N GLY A 63 -4.63 -9.49 6.69
CA GLY A 63 -4.67 -9.59 8.14
C GLY A 63 -6.09 -9.79 8.64
N GLU A 64 -6.29 -9.70 9.95
CA GLU A 64 -7.59 -9.92 10.62
C GLU A 64 -8.57 -8.75 10.48
N GLY A 65 -8.28 -7.82 9.55
CA GLY A 65 -9.08 -6.63 9.30
C GLY A 65 -8.54 -5.38 10.00
N ILE A 66 -9.10 -4.23 9.62
CA ILE A 66 -8.63 -2.90 10.03
C ILE A 66 -8.83 -2.62 11.52
N ASP A 67 -9.83 -3.25 12.15
CA ASP A 67 -10.15 -3.03 13.56
C ASP A 67 -9.25 -3.85 14.49
N VAL A 68 -8.64 -4.93 14.00
CA VAL A 68 -7.92 -5.90 14.82
C VAL A 68 -6.40 -5.74 14.70
N SER A 69 -5.87 -5.76 13.48
CA SER A 69 -4.43 -5.78 13.24
C SER A 69 -3.93 -4.50 12.59
N ASN A 70 -2.60 -4.35 12.50
CA ASN A 70 -2.01 -3.33 11.63
C ASN A 70 -2.38 -3.63 10.17
N VAL A 71 -2.71 -2.58 9.41
CA VAL A 71 -3.03 -2.69 7.99
C VAL A 71 -2.16 -1.71 7.22
N ILE A 72 -1.44 -2.25 6.24
CA ILE A 72 -0.49 -1.52 5.43
C ILE A 72 -1.00 -1.50 3.99
N ALA A 73 -0.98 -0.32 3.37
CA ALA A 73 -1.34 -0.15 1.97
C ALA A 73 -0.31 0.71 1.26
N LEU A 74 -0.04 0.39 0.00
CA LEU A 74 0.69 1.24 -0.93
C LEU A 74 -0.30 1.66 -2.01
N ASP A 75 -0.53 2.96 -2.13
CA ASP A 75 -1.38 3.48 -3.19
C ASP A 75 -0.62 3.67 -4.51
N GLY A 76 -1.36 3.84 -5.60
CA GLY A 76 -0.78 4.07 -6.91
C GLY A 76 0.04 5.37 -7.01
N SER A 77 -0.11 6.32 -6.08
CA SER A 77 0.68 7.55 -6.08
C SER A 77 2.09 7.36 -5.50
N GLY A 78 2.38 6.19 -4.92
CA GLY A 78 3.64 5.92 -4.23
C GLY A 78 3.61 6.31 -2.75
N THR A 79 2.43 6.47 -2.15
CA THR A 79 2.28 6.73 -0.72
C THR A 79 2.05 5.42 0.03
N LEU A 80 2.96 5.10 0.95
CA LEU A 80 2.82 4.00 1.89
C LEU A 80 2.02 4.48 3.10
N ILE A 81 0.86 3.87 3.31
CA ILE A 81 -0.12 4.21 4.34
C ILE A 81 -0.11 3.10 5.38
N LEU A 82 0.24 3.44 6.62
CA LEU A 82 0.25 2.52 7.76
C LEU A 82 -0.93 2.87 8.66
N ASN A 83 -1.96 2.03 8.69
CA ASN A 83 -3.01 2.09 9.69
C ASN A 83 -2.64 1.18 10.85
N LEU A 84 -2.32 1.79 11.99
CA LEU A 84 -1.68 1.13 13.10
C LEU A 84 -2.58 1.11 14.33
N THR A 85 -2.45 0.05 15.12
CA THR A 85 -2.94 0.04 16.50
C THR A 85 -2.19 1.10 17.32
N LYS A 86 -2.82 1.59 18.38
CA LYS A 86 -2.22 2.58 19.29
C LYS A 86 -0.86 2.16 19.83
N ASP A 87 -0.71 0.90 20.22
CA ASP A 87 0.54 0.40 20.80
C ASP A 87 1.65 0.35 19.76
N THR A 88 1.35 -0.17 18.57
CA THR A 88 2.30 -0.16 17.45
C THR A 88 2.68 1.26 17.06
N TYR A 89 1.72 2.19 16.97
CA TYR A 89 2.00 3.59 16.62
C TYR A 89 2.93 4.26 17.64
N LYS A 90 2.69 4.07 18.94
CA LYS A 90 3.54 4.62 20.00
C LYS A 90 4.96 4.06 19.96
N GLN A 91 5.09 2.77 19.69
CA GLN A 91 6.41 2.11 19.54
C GLN A 91 7.13 2.59 18.28
N LEU A 92 6.40 2.75 17.17
CA LEU A 92 6.96 3.18 15.88
C LEU A 92 7.53 4.60 15.97
N GLY A 93 6.83 5.51 16.65
CA GLY A 93 7.31 6.88 16.88
C GLY A 93 7.57 7.65 15.58
N LEU A 94 6.74 7.42 14.56
CA LEU A 94 6.67 8.21 13.32
C LEU A 94 5.51 9.20 13.39
N PRO A 95 5.60 10.35 12.69
CA PRO A 95 4.52 11.32 12.66
C PRO A 95 3.27 10.73 11.98
N GLY A 96 2.15 10.71 12.68
CA GLY A 96 0.87 10.26 12.18
C GLY A 96 -0.30 11.06 12.75
N LYS A 97 -1.51 10.72 12.30
CA LYS A 97 -2.77 11.35 12.73
C LYS A 97 -3.72 10.28 13.26
N PRO A 98 -4.59 10.57 14.23
CA PRO A 98 -5.65 9.64 14.60
C PRO A 98 -6.55 9.37 13.39
N ALA A 99 -6.98 8.12 13.22
CA ALA A 99 -7.93 7.75 12.17
C ALA A 99 -9.28 8.43 12.42
N LYS A 100 -9.97 8.84 11.34
CA LYS A 100 -11.27 9.53 11.44
C LYS A 100 -12.42 8.62 11.90
N PHE A 101 -12.30 7.32 11.64
CA PHE A 101 -13.32 6.32 11.91
C PHE A 101 -12.75 5.16 12.73
N GLY A 102 -13.60 4.49 13.49
CA GLY A 102 -13.26 3.39 14.38
C GLY A 102 -13.78 3.63 15.81
N THR A 103 -14.25 2.56 16.44
CA THR A 103 -14.71 2.59 17.85
C THR A 103 -13.51 3.00 18.72
N ASP A 104 -13.64 4.09 19.48
CA ASP A 104 -12.69 4.61 20.47
C ASP A 104 -11.38 5.30 20.03
N ARG A 105 -11.23 5.80 18.79
CA ARG A 105 -10.04 6.60 18.38
C ARG A 105 -8.67 5.93 18.67
N GLN A 106 -8.61 4.60 18.75
CA GLN A 106 -7.39 3.85 19.09
C GLN A 106 -6.52 3.53 17.85
N ARG A 107 -6.81 4.13 16.70
CA ARG A 107 -6.10 3.87 15.44
C ARG A 107 -5.37 5.14 14.96
N PHE A 108 -4.19 4.95 14.42
CA PHE A 108 -3.35 6.02 13.91
C PHE A 108 -2.91 5.72 12.48
N VAL A 109 -2.94 6.75 11.63
CA VAL A 109 -2.53 6.68 10.23
C VAL A 109 -1.22 7.43 10.07
N VAL A 110 -0.20 6.71 9.62
CA VAL A 110 1.10 7.26 9.19
C VAL A 110 1.15 7.18 7.67
N GLN A 111 1.53 8.28 7.02
CA GLN A 111 1.65 8.35 5.56
C GLN A 111 3.08 8.72 5.19
N ILE A 112 3.70 7.91 4.33
CA ILE A 112 5.07 8.07 3.88
C ILE A 112 5.06 8.12 2.36
N ASN A 113 5.35 9.29 1.78
CA ASN A 113 5.48 9.43 0.34
C ASN A 113 6.86 8.92 -0.11
N LEU A 114 6.90 7.76 -0.76
CA LEU A 114 8.14 7.09 -1.18
C LEU A 114 8.87 7.82 -2.32
N LEU A 115 8.18 8.73 -3.02
CA LEU A 115 8.73 9.55 -4.11
C LEU A 115 9.22 10.92 -3.64
N GLU A 116 9.09 11.25 -2.36
CA GLU A 116 9.57 12.53 -1.84
C GLU A 116 11.10 12.60 -1.84
N LYS A 117 11.66 13.79 -2.09
CA LYS A 117 13.11 14.04 -2.04
C LYS A 117 13.73 13.76 -0.66
N SER A 118 12.91 13.64 0.39
CA SER A 118 13.32 13.28 1.75
C SER A 118 13.65 11.78 1.87
N MET A 119 13.10 10.93 0.99
CA MET A 119 13.26 9.48 0.95
C MET A 119 14.52 9.04 0.19
N ILE A 120 15.64 9.68 0.50
CA ILE A 120 16.95 9.35 -0.07
C ILE A 120 17.82 8.78 1.06
N PRO A 121 18.49 7.63 0.86
CA PRO A 121 19.45 7.08 1.81
C PRO A 121 20.45 8.12 2.31
N GLY A 122 20.73 8.11 3.62
CA GLY A 122 21.60 9.07 4.30
C GLY A 122 20.89 10.31 4.87
N LYS A 123 19.62 10.56 4.53
CA LYS A 123 18.83 11.63 5.17
C LYS A 123 18.20 11.15 6.47
N LYS A 124 18.16 12.01 7.49
CA LYS A 124 17.60 11.69 8.82
C LYS A 124 16.18 11.10 8.77
N GLY A 125 15.32 11.64 7.90
CA GLY A 125 13.95 11.13 7.73
C GLY A 125 13.92 9.69 7.19
N PHE A 126 14.70 9.43 6.13
CA PHE A 126 14.85 8.10 5.56
C PHE A 126 15.43 7.11 6.59
N GLU A 127 16.53 7.47 7.26
CA GLU A 127 17.17 6.59 8.24
C GLU A 127 16.24 6.26 9.41
N ARG A 128 15.42 7.23 9.85
CA ARG A 128 14.42 6.99 10.90
C ARG A 128 13.35 6.00 10.43
N ILE A 129 12.82 6.15 9.22
CA ILE A 129 11.82 5.24 8.66
C ILE A 129 12.41 3.84 8.48
N LYS A 130 13.62 3.74 7.93
CA LYS A 130 14.34 2.48 7.76
C LYS A 130 14.54 1.77 9.10
N TRP A 131 15.00 2.49 10.12
CA TRP A 131 15.14 1.92 11.46
C TRP A 131 13.80 1.39 12.00
N CYS A 132 12.71 2.12 11.81
CA CYS A 132 11.38 1.69 12.23
C CYS A 132 10.94 0.39 11.52
N PHE A 133 11.24 0.25 10.23
CA PHE A 133 10.94 -0.97 9.48
C PHE A 133 11.86 -2.13 9.82
N ASP A 134 13.10 -1.88 10.21
CA ASP A 134 14.05 -2.94 10.57
C ASP A 134 13.92 -3.40 12.03
N ASN A 135 13.33 -2.57 12.93
CA ASN A 135 13.31 -2.84 14.38
C ASN A 135 11.91 -2.90 15.01
N THR A 136 10.93 -2.17 14.48
CA THR A 136 9.56 -2.15 15.05
C THR A 136 8.57 -2.92 14.20
N LEU A 137 8.64 -2.76 12.88
CA LEU A 137 7.82 -3.50 11.91
C LEU A 137 8.70 -4.47 11.11
N SER A 138 9.54 -5.21 11.84
CA SER A 138 10.60 -6.07 11.29
C SER A 138 10.06 -7.33 10.63
N ASP A 139 8.88 -7.80 11.00
CA ASP A 139 8.31 -9.02 10.43
C ASP A 139 7.71 -8.77 9.04
N PRO A 140 7.77 -9.76 8.13
CA PRO A 140 7.15 -9.64 6.82
C PRO A 140 5.63 -9.67 6.94
N PHE A 141 4.96 -8.88 6.11
CA PHE A 141 3.51 -8.89 5.99
C PHE A 141 3.10 -9.65 4.72
N PRO A 142 2.06 -10.48 4.76
CA PRO A 142 1.47 -11.03 3.54
C PRO A 142 0.79 -9.89 2.77
N PHE A 143 1.14 -9.67 1.52
CA PHE A 143 0.53 -8.65 0.67
C PHE A 143 -0.19 -9.26 -0.53
N LEU A 144 -1.27 -8.60 -0.97
CA LEU A 144 -1.74 -8.64 -2.35
C LEU A 144 -1.18 -7.43 -3.08
N ILE A 145 -0.51 -7.66 -4.22
CA ILE A 145 0.20 -6.62 -4.96
C ILE A 145 -0.16 -6.69 -6.43
N SER A 146 -0.47 -5.54 -7.02
CA SER A 146 -0.61 -5.40 -8.46
C SER A 146 0.32 -4.30 -8.96
N TYR A 147 0.87 -4.51 -10.16
CA TYR A 147 1.70 -3.54 -10.85
C TYR A 147 1.09 -3.23 -12.20
N ILE A 148 1.03 -1.94 -12.52
CA ILE A 148 0.51 -1.43 -13.77
C ILE A 148 1.59 -0.58 -14.41
N ASP A 149 1.98 -0.96 -15.62
CA ASP A 149 2.90 -0.18 -16.44
C ASP A 149 2.25 1.15 -16.84
N SER A 150 3.00 2.24 -16.68
CA SER A 150 2.59 3.60 -17.03
C SER A 150 2.30 3.80 -18.54
N GLY A 151 2.69 2.85 -19.39
CA GLY A 151 2.28 2.79 -20.80
C GLY A 151 0.76 2.60 -21.02
N ILE A 152 -0.02 2.35 -19.96
CA ILE A 152 -1.47 2.13 -20.04
C ILE A 152 -2.23 3.29 -19.39
N ASN A 153 -2.93 4.09 -20.20
CA ASN A 153 -3.84 5.15 -19.71
C ASN A 153 -5.03 4.54 -18.96
N PHE A 154 -5.01 4.58 -17.62
CA PHE A 154 -6.15 4.24 -16.79
C PHE A 154 -6.59 5.45 -15.97
N ASN A 155 -7.44 6.28 -16.59
CA ASN A 155 -8.08 7.41 -15.90
C ASN A 155 -9.13 6.98 -14.86
N ASN A 156 -9.43 5.68 -14.72
CA ASN A 156 -10.51 5.17 -13.87
C ASN A 156 -10.11 3.92 -13.08
N MET A 157 -9.17 4.03 -12.13
CA MET A 157 -8.98 2.97 -11.13
C MET A 157 -9.41 3.42 -9.74
N CYS A 158 -10.71 3.28 -9.49
CA CYS A 158 -11.30 3.09 -8.16
C CYS A 158 -10.91 1.74 -7.57
N PHE A 159 -9.62 1.43 -7.48
CA PHE A 159 -9.13 0.19 -6.85
C PHE A 159 -8.44 0.52 -5.52
N MET A 160 -9.17 1.22 -4.63
CA MET A 160 -8.85 1.36 -3.20
C MET A 160 -9.92 2.15 -2.41
N ILE A 161 -11.18 2.18 -2.88
CA ILE A 161 -12.21 2.98 -2.18
C ILE A 161 -12.57 2.43 -0.79
N CYS A 162 -12.36 1.14 -0.50
CA CYS A 162 -12.75 0.64 0.83
C CYS A 162 -11.80 1.03 1.98
N ILE A 163 -10.57 1.49 1.72
CA ILE A 163 -9.70 1.99 2.81
C ILE A 163 -9.49 3.50 2.73
N VAL A 164 -9.44 4.10 1.53
CA VAL A 164 -9.28 5.56 1.43
C VAL A 164 -10.54 6.31 1.87
N SER A 165 -11.73 5.71 1.79
CA SER A 165 -12.96 6.29 2.35
C SER A 165 -13.09 6.17 3.88
N VAL A 166 -12.12 5.54 4.56
CA VAL A 166 -12.10 5.37 6.03
C VAL A 166 -10.89 6.09 6.67
N VAL A 167 -10.16 6.90 5.89
CA VAL A 167 -9.09 7.80 6.40
C VAL A 167 -9.55 9.26 6.49
#